data_AF-A0A972C2D5-F1
#
_entry.id   AF-A0A972C2D5-F1
#
_cell.length_a   1.000
_cell.length_b   1.000
_cell.length_c   1.000
_cell.angle_alpha   90.00
_cell.angle_beta   90.00
_cell.angle_gamma   90.00
#
_symmetry.space_group_name_H-M   'P 1'
#
loop_
_entity.id
_entity.type
_entity.pdbx_description
1 polymer ?
#
loop_
_entity_poly.entity_id
_entity_poly.type
_entity_poly.pdbx_seq_one_letter_code
_entity_poly.pdbx_strand_id
1 'polypeptide(L)'
;PKAASLGGMSGGLGLGFLIIVLNIGLFANLDKLVGIEIPTLLLAEQIHPWLAVLMSLALIGMIYSTAVGMFFAFGARFATPDTNRFKILSAIFAAIGLALSQVGFTKLVGTVYPMLGVVGLILIIAIALSWIRTRSRTAEDLAAEAKSRQ
;
A
#
# COMPACT_ATOMS: atom_id res chain seq x y z
N PRO A 1 13.01 -17.97 10.39
CA PRO A 1 13.64 -16.68 9.96
C PRO A 1 14.16 -16.67 8.51
N LYS A 2 15.01 -17.62 8.08
CA LYS A 2 15.59 -17.62 6.71
C LYS A 2 14.56 -17.79 5.58
N ALA A 3 13.54 -18.63 5.77
CA ALA A 3 12.46 -18.81 4.78
C ALA A 3 11.61 -17.53 4.62
N ALA A 4 11.35 -16.82 5.72
CA ALA A 4 10.63 -15.53 5.67
C ALA A 4 11.44 -14.43 4.98
N SER A 5 12.78 -14.40 5.17
CA SER A 5 13.63 -13.42 4.47
C SER A 5 13.77 -13.73 2.98
N LEU A 6 13.91 -15.00 2.59
CA LEU A 6 13.93 -15.39 1.18
C LEU A 6 12.59 -15.12 0.48
N GLY A 7 11.47 -15.41 1.16
CA GLY A 7 10.13 -15.12 0.63
C GLY A 7 9.89 -13.63 0.41
N GLY A 8 10.28 -12.78 1.38
CA GLY A 8 10.19 -11.33 1.23
C GLY A 8 11.06 -10.78 0.10
N MET A 9 12.30 -11.27 -0.01
CA MET A 9 13.24 -10.83 -1.05
C MET A 9 12.79 -11.26 -2.46
N SER A 10 12.39 -12.52 -2.63
CA SER A 10 11.91 -13.03 -3.93
C SER A 10 10.58 -12.39 -4.34
N GLY A 11 9.65 -12.19 -3.40
CA GLY A 11 8.41 -11.48 -3.66
C GLY A 11 8.63 -10.03 -4.05
N GLY A 12 9.49 -9.31 -3.33
CA GLY A 12 9.84 -7.92 -3.64
C GLY A 12 10.52 -7.76 -5.00
N LEU A 13 11.49 -8.62 -5.33
CA LEU A 13 12.17 -8.61 -6.62
C LEU A 13 11.21 -8.93 -7.78
N GLY A 14 10.35 -9.95 -7.61
CA GLY A 14 9.36 -10.31 -8.61
C GLY A 14 8.36 -9.17 -8.88
N LEU A 15 7.81 -8.58 -7.81
CA LEU A 15 6.91 -7.42 -7.93
C LEU A 15 7.60 -6.21 -8.56
N GLY A 16 8.84 -5.90 -8.16
CA GLY A 16 9.61 -4.80 -8.72
C GLY A 16 9.85 -4.98 -10.22
N PHE A 17 10.22 -6.19 -10.65
CA PHE A 17 10.40 -6.51 -12.06
C PHE A 17 9.09 -6.32 -12.86
N LEU A 18 7.97 -6.83 -12.34
CA LEU A 18 6.64 -6.65 -12.95
C LEU A 18 6.26 -5.16 -13.10
N ILE A 19 6.52 -4.34 -12.07
CA ILE A 19 6.25 -2.90 -12.09
C ILE A 19 7.08 -2.19 -13.15
N ILE A 20 8.35 -2.57 -13.34
CA ILE A 20 9.22 -1.99 -14.37
C ILE A 20 8.67 -2.32 -15.76
N VAL A 21 8.33 -3.58 -16.01
CA VAL A 21 7.74 -4.01 -17.30
C VAL A 21 6.43 -3.26 -17.58
N LEU A 22 5.57 -3.13 -16.57
CA LEU A 22 4.31 -2.38 -16.68
C LEU A 22 4.56 -0.91 -17.02
N ASN A 23 5.52 -0.26 -16.35
CA ASN A 23 5.87 1.12 -16.64
C ASN A 23 6.40 1.28 -18.07
N ILE A 24 7.28 0.39 -18.55
CA ILE A 24 7.76 0.44 -19.93
C ILE A 24 6.60 0.34 -20.92
N GLY A 25 5.64 -0.57 -20.69
CA GLY A 25 4.45 -0.71 -21.52
C GLY A 25 3.56 0.54 -21.52
N LEU A 26 3.45 1.21 -20.36
CA LEU A 26 2.75 2.48 -20.22
C LEU A 26 3.47 3.61 -20.99
N PHE A 27 4.78 3.73 -20.81
CA PHE A 27 5.64 4.73 -21.47
C PHE A 27 5.59 4.59 -23.00
N ALA A 28 5.62 3.36 -23.52
CA ALA A 28 5.58 3.08 -24.96
C ALA A 28 4.25 3.47 -25.63
N ASN A 29 3.17 3.61 -24.85
CA ASN A 29 1.83 3.93 -25.36
C ASN A 29 1.27 5.24 -24.80
N LEU A 30 2.12 6.10 -24.21
CA LEU A 30 1.69 7.31 -23.50
C LEU A 30 0.69 8.16 -24.29
N ASP A 31 0.93 8.35 -25.58
CA ASP A 31 0.10 9.18 -26.45
C ASP A 31 -1.37 8.78 -26.47
N LYS A 32 -1.66 7.49 -26.26
CA LYS A 32 -3.03 6.92 -26.24
C LYS A 32 -3.64 6.88 -24.84
N LEU A 33 -2.84 7.14 -23.80
CA LEU A 33 -3.20 6.92 -22.40
C LEU A 33 -3.35 8.21 -21.60
N VAL A 34 -3.00 9.36 -22.18
CA VAL A 34 -3.19 10.67 -21.56
C VAL A 34 -4.67 10.89 -21.27
N GLY A 35 -5.00 11.21 -20.01
CA GLY A 35 -6.38 11.47 -19.57
C GLY A 35 -7.21 10.23 -19.29
N ILE A 36 -6.66 9.03 -19.43
CA ILE A 36 -7.33 7.76 -19.09
C ILE A 36 -7.13 7.46 -17.61
N GLU A 37 -8.23 7.16 -16.90
CA GLU A 37 -8.19 6.93 -15.45
C GLU A 37 -7.45 5.65 -15.07
N ILE A 38 -7.63 4.57 -15.85
CA ILE A 38 -6.99 3.27 -15.63
C ILE A 38 -6.27 2.84 -16.91
N PRO A 39 -5.07 3.39 -17.20
CA PRO A 39 -4.37 3.14 -18.45
C PRO A 39 -4.05 1.67 -18.71
N THR A 40 -3.79 0.91 -17.65
CA THR A 40 -3.46 -0.52 -17.72
C THR A 40 -4.66 -1.36 -18.18
N LEU A 41 -5.89 -0.94 -17.85
CA LEU A 41 -7.10 -1.59 -18.33
C LEU A 41 -7.31 -1.35 -19.81
N LEU A 42 -7.09 -0.11 -20.28
CA LEU A 42 -7.16 0.24 -21.70
C LEU A 42 -6.10 -0.51 -22.52
N LEU A 43 -4.88 -0.67 -21.99
CA LEU A 43 -3.86 -1.51 -22.62
C LEU A 43 -4.30 -2.97 -22.74
N ALA A 44 -4.98 -3.52 -21.73
CA ALA A 44 -5.52 -4.88 -21.79
C ALA A 44 -6.62 -5.01 -22.86
N GLU A 45 -7.47 -4.00 -22.99
CA GLU A 45 -8.52 -3.93 -24.02
C GLU A 45 -7.93 -3.90 -25.44
N GLN A 46 -6.85 -3.15 -25.65
CA GLN A 46 -6.14 -3.08 -26.93
C GLN A 46 -5.51 -4.42 -27.36
N ILE A 47 -5.19 -5.30 -26.42
CA ILE A 47 -4.69 -6.65 -26.72
C ILE A 47 -5.86 -7.57 -27.08
N HIS A 48 -6.86 -7.67 -26.22
CA HIS A 48 -8.07 -8.43 -26.47
C HIS A 48 -9.20 -7.99 -25.51
N PRO A 49 -10.42 -7.69 -25.98
CA PRO A 49 -11.52 -7.20 -25.13
C PRO A 49 -11.85 -8.10 -23.93
N TRP A 50 -11.71 -9.42 -24.08
CA TRP A 50 -11.90 -10.37 -22.98
C TRP A 50 -10.92 -10.17 -21.81
N LEU A 51 -9.69 -9.74 -22.08
CA LEU A 51 -8.70 -9.45 -21.04
C LEU A 51 -9.12 -8.23 -20.21
N ALA A 52 -9.73 -7.23 -20.83
CA ALA A 52 -10.28 -6.07 -20.11
C ALA A 52 -11.40 -6.49 -19.15
N VAL A 53 -12.28 -7.42 -19.58
CA VAL A 53 -13.33 -7.96 -18.70
C VAL A 53 -12.71 -8.69 -17.51
N LEU A 54 -11.74 -9.57 -17.74
CA LEU A 54 -11.05 -10.29 -16.67
C LEU A 54 -10.32 -9.32 -15.71
N MET A 55 -9.61 -8.33 -16.25
CA MET A 55 -8.88 -7.33 -15.47
C MET A 55 -9.81 -6.45 -14.65
N SER A 56 -10.96 -6.03 -15.19
CA SER A 56 -11.94 -5.24 -14.43
C SER A 56 -12.52 -6.03 -13.26
N LEU A 57 -12.86 -7.31 -13.44
CA LEU A 57 -13.28 -8.19 -12.34
C LEU A 57 -12.18 -8.37 -11.28
N ALA A 58 -10.93 -8.57 -11.73
CA ALA A 58 -9.79 -8.69 -10.83
C ALA A 58 -9.54 -7.39 -10.04
N LEU A 59 -9.64 -6.22 -10.68
CA LEU A 59 -9.51 -4.92 -10.04
C LEU A 59 -10.59 -4.70 -8.98
N ILE A 60 -11.86 -4.99 -9.31
CA ILE A 60 -12.95 -4.91 -8.35
C ILE A 60 -12.68 -5.82 -7.14
N GLY A 61 -12.25 -7.06 -7.38
CA GLY A 61 -11.90 -8.01 -6.33
C GLY A 61 -10.76 -7.53 -5.43
N MET A 62 -9.66 -7.03 -6.03
CA MET A 62 -8.51 -6.51 -5.28
C MET A 62 -8.85 -5.26 -4.45
N ILE A 63 -9.61 -4.33 -5.04
CA ILE A 63 -10.03 -3.11 -4.35
C ILE A 63 -10.95 -3.47 -3.18
N TYR A 64 -11.93 -4.35 -3.41
CA TYR A 64 -12.83 -4.81 -2.36
C TYR A 64 -12.08 -5.49 -1.20
N SER A 65 -11.19 -6.44 -1.52
CA SER A 65 -10.41 -7.16 -0.51
C SER A 65 -9.55 -6.21 0.33
N THR A 66 -8.95 -5.20 -0.30
CA THR A 66 -8.11 -4.20 0.39
C THR A 66 -8.95 -3.26 1.25
N ALA A 67 -10.09 -2.78 0.71
CA ALA A 67 -10.99 -1.87 1.41
C ALA A 67 -11.58 -2.52 2.67
N VAL A 68 -12.07 -3.75 2.57
CA VAL A 68 -12.61 -4.50 3.71
C VAL A 68 -11.53 -4.70 4.79
N GLY A 69 -10.31 -5.09 4.40
CA GLY A 69 -9.20 -5.26 5.33
C GLY A 69 -8.84 -3.95 6.06
N MET A 70 -8.77 -2.83 5.33
CA MET A 70 -8.45 -1.52 5.90
C MET A 70 -9.57 -0.99 6.81
N PHE A 71 -10.84 -1.09 6.39
CA PHE A 71 -11.96 -0.68 7.23
C PHE A 71 -12.09 -1.53 8.49
N PHE A 72 -11.81 -2.83 8.40
CA PHE A 72 -11.75 -3.70 9.56
C PHE A 72 -10.65 -3.26 10.52
N ALA A 73 -9.41 -3.13 10.03
CA ALA A 73 -8.26 -2.72 10.85
C ALA A 73 -8.45 -1.34 11.48
N PHE A 74 -9.02 -0.39 10.74
CA PHE A 74 -9.34 0.95 11.23
C PHE A 74 -10.46 0.93 12.26
N GLY A 75 -11.57 0.22 11.99
CA GLY A 75 -12.68 0.06 12.93
C GLY A 75 -12.25 -0.60 14.24
N ALA A 76 -11.38 -1.61 14.15
CA ALA A 76 -10.84 -2.33 15.31
C ALA A 76 -9.97 -1.45 16.21
N ARG A 77 -9.50 -0.30 15.73
CA ARG A 77 -8.78 0.69 16.54
C ARG A 77 -9.69 1.48 17.47
N PHE A 78 -10.96 1.67 17.11
CA PHE A 78 -11.91 2.50 17.84
C PHE A 78 -13.00 1.70 18.57
N ALA A 79 -13.28 0.48 18.12
CA ALA A 79 -14.27 -0.40 18.74
C ALA A 79 -13.78 -1.85 18.73
N THR A 80 -14.11 -2.60 19.77
CA THR A 80 -13.84 -4.05 19.81
C THR A 80 -14.62 -4.75 18.70
N PRO A 81 -13.98 -5.66 17.94
CA PRO A 81 -14.65 -6.46 16.92
C PRO A 81 -15.90 -7.15 17.48
N ASP A 82 -16.92 -7.32 16.64
CA ASP A 82 -18.20 -7.99 16.95
C ASP A 82 -19.14 -7.25 17.95
N THR A 83 -18.84 -6.01 18.32
CA THR A 83 -19.79 -5.17 19.05
C THR A 83 -20.75 -4.41 18.11
N ASN A 84 -21.94 -4.06 18.60
CA ASN A 84 -22.89 -3.21 17.86
C ASN A 84 -22.27 -1.85 17.46
N ARG A 85 -21.35 -1.33 18.27
CA ARG A 85 -20.59 -0.10 17.96
C ARG A 85 -19.70 -0.28 16.74
N PHE A 86 -19.04 -1.43 16.60
CA PHE A 86 -18.22 -1.75 15.43
C PHE A 86 -19.05 -1.78 14.14
N LYS A 87 -20.22 -2.43 14.16
CA LYS A 87 -21.14 -2.49 13.00
C LYS A 87 -21.58 -1.09 12.55
N ILE A 88 -21.92 -0.22 13.51
CA ILE A 88 -22.31 1.18 13.23
C ILE A 88 -21.12 1.96 12.65
N LEU A 89 -19.92 1.85 13.24
CA LEU A 89 -18.71 2.51 12.72
C LEU A 89 -18.38 2.04 11.29
N SER A 90 -18.44 0.74 11.02
CA SER A 90 -18.21 0.20 9.67
C SER A 90 -19.22 0.75 8.66
N ALA A 91 -20.51 0.86 9.02
CA ALA A 91 -21.52 1.44 8.16
C ALA A 91 -21.26 2.94 7.88
N ILE A 92 -20.85 3.70 8.90
CA ILE A 92 -20.48 5.11 8.77
C ILE A 92 -19.26 5.27 7.85
N PHE A 93 -18.20 4.48 8.05
CA PHE A 93 -17.01 4.54 7.19
C PHE A 93 -17.31 4.11 5.75
N ALA A 94 -18.18 3.13 5.56
CA ALA A 94 -18.64 2.75 4.22
C ALA A 94 -19.41 3.89 3.55
N ALA A 95 -20.30 4.58 4.28
CA ALA A 95 -21.04 5.73 3.75
C ALA A 95 -20.11 6.89 3.40
N ILE A 96 -19.11 7.19 4.25
CA ILE A 96 -18.08 8.20 3.98
C ILE A 96 -17.25 7.79 2.75
N GLY A 97 -16.83 6.53 2.67
CA GLY A 97 -16.08 6.00 1.52
C GLY A 97 -16.86 6.13 0.22
N LEU A 98 -18.17 5.85 0.25
CA LEU A 98 -19.06 6.02 -0.89
C LEU A 98 -19.23 7.50 -1.29
N ALA A 99 -19.31 8.41 -0.33
CA ALA A 99 -19.35 9.84 -0.61
C ALA A 99 -18.03 10.33 -1.24
N LEU A 100 -16.89 9.85 -0.73
CA LEU A 100 -15.57 10.19 -1.25
C LEU A 100 -15.30 9.58 -2.63
N SER A 101 -15.94 8.46 -2.99
CA SER A 101 -15.75 7.84 -4.32
C SER A 101 -16.25 8.72 -5.46
N GLN A 102 -17.10 9.70 -5.19
CA GLN A 102 -17.63 10.65 -6.18
C GLN A 102 -16.60 11.70 -6.65
N VAL A 103 -15.45 11.82 -5.99
CA VAL A 103 -14.42 12.83 -6.29
C VAL A 103 -13.66 12.55 -7.60
N GLY A 104 -13.85 11.35 -8.19
CA GLY A 104 -13.20 10.89 -9.41
C GLY A 104 -11.86 10.19 -9.12
N PHE A 105 -11.60 9.08 -9.82
CA PHE A 105 -10.46 8.20 -9.53
C PHE A 105 -9.12 8.92 -9.68
N THR A 106 -8.91 9.60 -10.81
CA THR A 106 -7.66 10.30 -11.13
C THR A 106 -7.32 11.39 -10.11
N LYS A 107 -8.32 12.18 -9.68
CA LYS A 107 -8.12 13.23 -8.67
C LYS A 107 -7.81 12.63 -7.31
N LEU A 108 -8.51 11.55 -6.94
CA LEU A 108 -8.30 10.88 -5.66
C LEU A 108 -6.89 10.27 -5.58
N VAL A 109 -6.49 9.48 -6.59
CA VAL A 109 -5.15 8.88 -6.65
C VAL A 109 -4.06 9.94 -6.73
N GLY A 110 -4.25 10.97 -7.58
CA GLY A 110 -3.30 12.07 -7.76
C GLY A 110 -3.11 12.97 -6.53
N THR A 111 -3.98 12.88 -5.52
CA THR A 111 -3.87 13.66 -4.27
C THR A 111 -3.53 12.77 -3.08
N VAL A 112 -4.29 11.71 -2.85
CA VAL A 112 -4.15 10.82 -1.70
C VAL A 112 -2.84 10.03 -1.75
N TYR A 113 -2.43 9.51 -2.92
CA TYR A 113 -1.21 8.70 -2.99
C TYR A 113 0.05 9.53 -2.70
N PRO A 114 0.23 10.76 -3.25
CA PRO A 114 1.32 11.63 -2.84
C PRO A 114 1.28 12.01 -1.35
N MET A 115 0.12 12.34 -0.80
CA MET A 115 -0.01 12.68 0.62
C MET A 115 0.42 11.51 1.52
N LEU A 116 -0.11 10.31 1.27
CA LEU A 116 0.27 9.11 2.01
C LEU A 116 1.75 8.74 1.79
N GLY A 117 2.28 8.99 0.58
CA GLY A 117 3.69 8.80 0.27
C GLY A 117 4.62 9.67 1.12
N VAL A 118 4.29 10.95 1.30
CA VAL A 118 5.06 11.85 2.16
C VAL A 118 5.00 11.42 3.62
N VAL A 119 3.80 11.09 4.14
CA VAL A 119 3.65 10.58 5.52
C VAL A 119 4.44 9.29 5.71
N GLY A 120 4.34 8.36 4.76
CA GLY A 120 5.09 7.11 4.75
C GLY A 120 6.60 7.33 4.75
N LEU A 121 7.10 8.25 3.93
CA LEU A 121 8.52 8.60 3.87
C LEU A 121 9.03 9.14 5.22
N ILE A 122 8.26 10.04 5.85
CA ILE A 122 8.58 10.56 7.19
C ILE A 122 8.67 9.42 8.21
N LEU A 123 7.70 8.49 8.20
CA LEU A 123 7.70 7.34 9.10
C LEU A 123 8.88 6.40 8.85
N ILE A 124 9.22 6.12 7.59
CA ILE A 124 10.38 5.29 7.22
C ILE A 124 11.67 5.93 7.75
N ILE A 125 11.85 7.24 7.55
CA ILE A 125 13.03 7.96 8.05
C ILE A 125 13.07 7.93 9.58
N ALA A 126 11.93 8.17 10.25
CA ALA A 126 11.86 8.13 11.71
C ALA A 126 12.23 6.74 12.28
N ILE A 127 11.74 5.67 11.65
CA ILE A 127 12.06 4.30 12.04
C ILE A 127 13.53 3.99 11.76
N ALA A 128 14.08 4.40 10.61
CA ALA A 128 15.49 4.21 10.27
C ALA A 128 16.42 4.90 11.28
N LEU A 129 16.13 6.17 11.62
CA LEU A 129 16.88 6.92 12.62
C LEU A 129 16.78 6.29 14.01
N SER A 130 15.57 5.85 14.41
CA SER A 130 15.35 5.15 15.68
C SER A 130 16.13 3.84 15.76
N TRP A 131 16.15 3.06 14.67
CA TRP A 131 16.88 1.80 14.60
C TRP A 131 18.39 2.01 14.72
N ILE A 132 18.95 2.98 14.00
CA ILE A 132 20.38 3.33 14.07
C ILE A 132 20.74 3.78 15.51
N ARG A 133 19.91 4.64 16.12
CA ARG A 133 20.14 5.15 17.48
C ARG A 133 19.97 4.08 18.56
N THR A 134 19.05 3.14 18.40
CA THR A 134 18.85 2.05 19.36
C THR A 134 20.02 1.08 19.31
N ARG A 135 20.55 0.79 18.12
CA ARG A 135 21.72 -0.08 17.95
C ARG A 135 23.00 0.54 18.50
N SER A 136 23.16 1.87 18.43
CA SER A 136 24.32 2.56 19.00
C SER A 136 24.29 2.60 20.53
N ARG A 137 23.11 2.78 21.15
CA ARG A 137 22.96 2.76 22.61
C ARG A 137 23.32 1.41 23.23
N THR A 138 22.86 0.31 22.61
CA THR A 138 23.21 -1.04 23.09
C THR A 138 24.72 -1.31 23.04
N ALA A 139 25.44 -0.74 22.06
CA ALA A 139 26.90 -0.87 21.98
C ALA A 139 27.63 -0.06 23.05
N GLU A 140 27.14 1.15 23.36
CA GLU A 140 27.69 1.99 24.44
C GLU A 140 27.43 1.38 25.83
N ASP A 141 26.24 0.84 26.08
CA ASP A 141 25.88 0.20 27.35
C ASP A 141 26.75 -1.05 27.61
N LEU A 142 26.99 -1.87 26.58
CA LEU A 142 27.88 -3.04 26.68
C LEU A 142 29.35 -2.65 26.89
N ALA A 143 29.80 -1.54 26.29
CA ALA A 143 31.15 -1.03 26.49
C ALA A 143 31.34 -0.43 27.90
N ALA A 144 30.31 0.21 28.45
CA ALA A 144 30.32 0.74 29.82
C ALA A 144 30.33 -0.38 30.87
N GLU A 145 29.59 -1.47 30.65
CA GLU A 145 29.56 -2.63 31.55
C GLU A 145 30.87 -3.44 31.51
N ALA A 146 31.54 -3.50 30.35
CA ALA A 146 32.86 -4.11 30.25
C ALA A 146 33.94 -3.32 31.00
N LYS A 147 33.80 -2.00 31.09
CA LYS A 147 34.76 -1.10 31.74
C LYS A 147 34.59 -1.02 33.26
N SER A 148 33.43 -1.40 33.80
CA SER A 148 33.17 -1.45 35.25
C SER A 148 33.53 -2.78 35.90
N ARG A 149 33.83 -3.82 35.10
CA ARG A 149 34.30 -5.14 35.55
C ARG A 149 35.83 -5.29 35.54
N GLN A 150 36.57 -4.27 35.10
CA GLN A 150 38.04 -4.15 35.25
C GLN A 150 38.36 -3.17 36.38
#